data_AF-Q8P6F8-F1
#
_entry.id   AF-Q8P6F8-F1
#
_cell.length_a   1.000
_cell.length_b   1.000
_cell.length_c   1.000
_cell.angle_alpha   90.00
_cell.angle_beta   90.00
_cell.angle_gamma   90.00
#
_symmetry.space_group_name_H-M   'P 1'
#
loop_
_entity.id
_entity.type
_entity.pdbx_description
1 polymer ?
#
loop_
_entity_poly.entity_id
_entity_poly.type
_entity_poly.pdbx_seq_one_letter_code
_entity_poly.pdbx_strand_id
1 'polypeptide(L)'
;MEEPPAVAEGAAAMTGRILHFVDLQRICSPDGPAPRLTVVCRWADREGIRYRYDRKGRIWTTIDAVNAALGIAEPAANQENAMELI
;
A
#
# COMPACT_ATOMS: atom_id res chain seq x y z
N MET A 1 31.51 22.31 -3.03
CA MET A 1 30.23 22.16 -3.74
C MET A 1 29.45 21.18 -2.91
N GLU A 2 28.60 21.68 -2.03
CA GLU A 2 28.00 20.89 -0.95
C GLU A 2 26.96 19.92 -1.53
N GLU A 3 27.15 18.64 -1.27
CA GLU A 3 26.23 17.58 -1.66
C GLU A 3 24.91 17.76 -0.89
N PRO A 4 23.75 17.68 -1.55
CA PRO A 4 22.46 17.86 -0.88
C PRO A 4 22.22 16.73 0.14
N PRO A 5 21.64 17.04 1.31
CA PRO A 5 21.50 16.09 2.40
C PRO A 5 20.52 14.97 2.04
N ALA A 6 20.93 13.74 2.36
CA ALA A 6 20.16 12.52 2.33
C ALA A 6 18.81 12.71 3.06
N VAL A 7 17.75 12.92 2.28
CA VAL A 7 16.38 12.98 2.79
C VAL A 7 15.92 11.57 3.16
N ALA A 8 16.06 11.24 4.45
CA ALA A 8 15.24 10.29 5.18
C ALA A 8 15.14 8.86 4.59
N GLU A 9 16.24 8.11 4.56
CA GLU A 9 16.24 6.63 4.48
C GLU A 9 15.94 5.98 5.84
N GLY A 10 15.02 6.57 6.62
CA GLY A 10 14.63 6.12 7.96
C GLY A 10 13.28 5.39 8.03
N ALA A 11 12.71 4.99 6.89
CA ALA A 11 11.46 4.22 6.80
C ALA A 11 11.59 2.99 5.87
N ALA A 12 12.82 2.54 5.62
CA ALA A 12 13.15 1.48 4.67
C ALA A 12 13.16 0.06 5.27
N ALA A 13 12.60 -0.16 6.46
CA ALA A 13 12.47 -1.49 7.04
C ALA A 13 11.02 -1.76 7.48
N MET A 14 10.22 -2.35 6.57
CA MET A 14 9.34 -3.52 6.80
C MET A 14 8.25 -3.60 5.71
N THR A 15 8.37 -4.58 4.80
CA THR A 15 7.42 -5.01 3.73
C THR A 15 7.29 -4.18 2.44
N GLY A 16 8.42 -3.79 1.83
CA GLY A 16 8.49 -3.02 0.58
C GLY A 16 8.14 -3.77 -0.71
N ARG A 17 6.86 -4.09 -0.95
CA ARG A 17 6.35 -4.29 -2.32
C ARG A 17 5.62 -3.02 -2.76
N ILE A 18 6.27 -2.25 -3.63
CA ILE A 18 5.64 -1.13 -4.32
C ILE A 18 4.62 -1.71 -5.29
N LEU A 19 3.37 -1.29 -5.15
CA LEU A 19 2.29 -1.62 -6.08
C LEU A 19 2.14 -0.47 -7.06
N HIS A 20 2.30 -0.78 -8.35
CA HIS A 20 2.06 0.18 -9.41
C HIS A 20 0.59 0.15 -9.84
N PHE A 21 0.21 1.13 -10.65
CA PHE A 21 -1.14 1.23 -11.20
C PHE A 21 -1.70 -0.10 -11.75
N VAL A 22 -0.88 -0.89 -12.44
CA VAL A 22 -1.30 -2.19 -13.02
C VAL A 22 -1.71 -3.19 -11.94
N ASP A 23 -0.98 -3.23 -10.82
CA ASP A 23 -1.32 -4.10 -9.70
C ASP A 23 -2.60 -3.63 -9.02
N LEU A 24 -2.75 -2.31 -8.83
CA LEU A 24 -3.98 -1.72 -8.28
C LEU A 24 -5.20 -1.97 -9.16
N GLN A 25 -5.04 -1.99 -10.48
CA GLN A 25 -6.12 -2.37 -11.40
C GLN A 25 -6.59 -3.81 -11.17
N ARG A 26 -5.66 -4.75 -10.96
CA ARG A 26 -5.98 -6.15 -10.68
C ARG A 26 -6.68 -6.34 -9.33
N ILE A 27 -6.30 -5.55 -8.33
CA ILE A 27 -6.94 -5.58 -7.01
C ILE A 27 -8.34 -4.94 -7.08
N CYS A 28 -8.47 -3.81 -7.77
CA CYS A 28 -9.74 -3.10 -7.92
C CYS A 28 -10.77 -3.87 -8.76
N SER A 29 -10.32 -4.68 -9.73
CA SER A 29 -11.19 -5.51 -10.58
C SER A 29 -10.47 -6.79 -10.99
N PRO A 30 -10.50 -7.84 -10.14
CA PRO A 30 -9.84 -9.11 -10.44
C PRO A 30 -10.51 -9.86 -11.60
N ASP A 31 -11.84 -9.79 -11.71
CA ASP A 31 -12.65 -10.50 -12.71
C ASP A 31 -13.19 -9.59 -13.83
N GLY A 32 -12.74 -8.33 -13.88
CA GLY A 32 -13.29 -7.29 -14.75
C GLY A 32 -12.30 -6.67 -15.74
N PRO A 33 -12.78 -5.85 -16.69
CA PRO A 33 -11.90 -5.08 -17.57
C PRO A 33 -11.04 -4.11 -16.74
N ALA A 34 -9.76 -3.96 -17.12
CA ALA A 34 -8.78 -3.17 -16.38
C ALA A 34 -9.30 -1.72 -16.13
N PRO A 35 -9.63 -1.35 -14.87
CA PRO A 35 -10.33 -0.12 -14.58
C PRO A 35 -9.46 1.10 -14.91
N ARG A 36 -10.06 2.17 -15.43
CA ARG A 36 -9.34 3.42 -15.73
C ARG A 36 -8.71 4.02 -14.47
N LEU A 37 -7.69 4.86 -14.64
CA LEU A 37 -7.02 5.56 -13.53
C LEU A 37 -8.01 6.28 -12.60
N THR A 38 -9.03 6.93 -13.15
CA THR A 38 -10.09 7.59 -12.37
C THR A 38 -10.84 6.62 -11.45
N VAL A 39 -11.13 5.42 -11.94
CA VAL A 39 -11.87 4.40 -11.17
C VAL A 39 -10.99 3.86 -10.05
N VAL A 40 -9.72 3.56 -10.34
CA VAL A 40 -8.76 3.10 -9.32
C VAL A 40 -8.49 4.19 -8.28
N CYS A 41 -8.39 5.45 -8.70
CA CYS A 41 -8.23 6.58 -7.80
C CYS A 41 -9.44 6.76 -6.87
N ARG A 42 -10.66 6.69 -7.44
CA ARG A 42 -11.90 6.76 -6.66
C ARG A 42 -12.06 5.58 -5.70
N TRP A 43 -11.66 4.39 -6.13
CA TRP A 43 -11.62 3.21 -5.27
C TRP A 43 -10.61 3.40 -4.14
N ALA A 44 -9.38 3.83 -4.44
CA ALA A 44 -8.36 4.10 -3.45
C ALA A 44 -8.81 5.17 -2.43
N ASP A 45 -9.46 6.23 -2.88
CA ASP A 45 -10.04 7.27 -2.03
C ASP A 45 -11.15 6.73 -1.12
N ARG A 46 -12.04 5.89 -1.67
CA ARG A 46 -13.13 5.24 -0.93
C ARG A 46 -12.62 4.29 0.17
N GLU A 47 -11.59 3.51 -0.14
CA GLU A 47 -10.99 2.57 0.82
C GLU A 47 -9.99 3.26 1.77
N GLY A 48 -9.61 4.52 1.50
CA GLY A 48 -8.61 5.24 2.30
C GLY A 48 -7.16 4.82 2.02
N ILE A 49 -6.89 4.22 0.85
CA ILE A 49 -5.56 3.81 0.41
C ILE A 49 -4.73 5.06 0.10
N ARG A 50 -3.61 5.22 0.81
CA ARG A 50 -2.64 6.29 0.50
C ARG A 50 -1.88 5.96 -0.77
N TYR A 51 -1.94 6.82 -1.78
CA TYR A 51 -1.17 6.67 -3.02
C TYR A 51 -0.38 7.94 -3.34
N ARG A 52 0.64 7.80 -4.19
CA ARG A 52 1.46 8.89 -4.71
C ARG A 52 1.45 8.88 -6.23
N TYR A 53 1.64 10.06 -6.82
CA TYR A 53 1.80 10.21 -8.26
C TYR A 53 3.27 10.03 -8.66
N ASP A 54 3.49 9.28 -9.74
CA ASP A 54 4.76 9.17 -10.45
C ASP A 54 4.94 10.35 -11.43
N ARG A 55 6.18 10.60 -11.87
CA ARG A 55 6.51 11.66 -12.84
C ARG A 55 5.81 11.51 -14.20
N LYS A 56 5.25 10.34 -14.50
CA LYS A 56 4.48 10.04 -15.72
C LYS A 56 2.96 10.16 -15.53
N GLY A 57 2.47 10.67 -14.40
CA GLY A 57 1.02 10.83 -14.13
C GLY A 57 0.29 9.55 -13.77
N ARG A 58 1.02 8.49 -13.39
CA ARG A 58 0.46 7.23 -12.88
C ARG A 58 0.53 7.21 -11.36
N ILE A 59 -0.30 6.42 -10.70
CA ILE A 59 -0.25 6.25 -9.24
C ILE A 59 0.57 5.02 -8.84
N TRP A 60 1.21 5.11 -7.69
CA TRP A 60 1.85 4.00 -7.01
C TRP A 60 1.55 4.08 -5.50
N THR A 61 1.57 2.92 -4.85
CA THR A 61 1.38 2.78 -3.41
C THR A 61 2.21 1.61 -2.90
N THR A 62 2.10 1.27 -1.62
CA THR A 62 2.73 0.10 -1.01
C THR A 62 1.66 -0.94 -0.69
N ILE A 63 2.05 -2.22 -0.73
CA ILE A 63 1.15 -3.31 -0.31
C ILE A 63 0.65 -3.11 1.14
N ASP A 64 1.50 -2.56 2.00
CA ASP A 64 1.14 -2.22 3.38
C ASP A 64 0.03 -1.16 3.44
N ALA A 65 0.14 -0.07 2.68
CA ALA A 65 -0.89 0.96 2.64
C ALA A 65 -2.21 0.44 2.08
N VAL A 66 -2.16 -0.50 1.12
CA VAL A 66 -3.35 -1.19 0.62
C VAL A 66 -3.94 -2.12 1.68
N ASN A 67 -3.14 -2.96 2.31
CA ASN A 67 -3.59 -3.90 3.34
C ASN A 67 -4.17 -3.17 4.56
N ALA A 68 -3.56 -2.09 4.98
CA ALA A 68 -4.04 -1.24 6.08
C ALA A 68 -5.38 -0.59 5.76
N ALA A 69 -5.56 -0.12 4.52
CA ALA A 69 -6.80 0.50 4.07
C ALA A 69 -7.94 -0.51 3.87
N LEU A 70 -7.62 -1.70 3.35
CA LEU A 70 -8.59 -2.79 3.19
C LEU A 70 -8.91 -3.51 4.51
N GLY A 71 -8.24 -3.17 5.62
CA GLY A 71 -8.40 -3.86 6.90
C GLY A 71 -7.91 -5.32 6.89
N ILE A 72 -7.10 -5.69 5.88
CA ILE A 72 -6.47 -7.02 5.75
C ILE A 72 -5.19 -7.08 6.60
N ALA A 73 -4.57 -5.93 6.87
CA ALA A 73 -3.60 -5.83 7.95
C ALA A 73 -4.35 -6.09 9.25
N GLU A 74 -4.29 -7.33 9.73
CA GLU A 74 -4.56 -7.62 11.12
C GLU A 74 -3.79 -6.58 11.94
N PRO A 75 -4.42 -5.84 12.88
CA PRO A 75 -3.62 -5.31 13.97
C PRO A 75 -2.86 -6.52 14.46
N ALA A 76 -1.52 -6.50 14.48
CA ALA A 76 -0.72 -7.60 14.98
C ALA A 76 -1.41 -8.09 16.26
N ALA A 77 -2.17 -9.18 16.12
CA ALA A 77 -3.16 -9.54 17.11
C ALA A 77 -2.30 -10.20 18.15
N ASN A 78 -1.82 -9.34 19.06
CA ASN A 78 -1.12 -9.61 20.28
C ASN A 78 -1.01 -11.13 20.50
N GLN A 79 0.04 -11.73 19.92
CA GLN A 79 0.42 -13.11 20.21
C GLN A 79 1.06 -13.13 21.59
N GLU A 80 0.31 -12.67 22.58
CA GLU A 80 0.60 -12.75 23.99
C GLU A 80 -0.71 -13.05 24.71
N ASN A 81 -1.11 -14.33 24.73
CA ASN A 81 -1.39 -14.96 26.01
C ASN A 81 -1.39 -16.50 25.90
N ALA A 82 -0.39 -17.08 26.56
CA ALA A 82 -0.29 -18.42 27.13
C ALA A 82 -1.48 -19.38 26.93
N MET A 83 -1.25 -20.45 26.17
CA MET A 83 -1.72 -21.78 26.57
C MET A 83 -0.57 -22.51 27.27
N GLU A 84 -0.21 -21.99 28.44
CA GLU A 84 0.26 -22.86 29.52
C GLU A 84 -1.01 -23.49 30.10
N LEU A 85 -1.35 -24.70 29.67
CA LEU A 85 -2.30 -25.54 30.38
C LEU A 85 -1.62 -26.88 30.64
N ILE A 86 -1.09 -26.99 31.87
CA ILE A 86 -1.10 -28.14 32.80
C ILE A 86 -0.98 -29.55 32.20
#